data_AF-G0RY31-F1
#
_entry.id   AF-G0RY31-F1
#
_cell.length_a   1.000
_cell.length_b   1.000
_cell.length_c   1.000
_cell.angle_alpha   90.00
_cell.angle_beta   90.00
_cell.angle_gamma   90.00
#
_symmetry.space_group_name_H-M   'P 1'
#
loop_
_entity.id
_entity.type
_entity.pdbx_description
1 polymer ?
#
loop_
_entity_poly.entity_id
_entity_poly.type
_entity_poly.pdbx_seq_one_letter_code
_entity_poly.pdbx_strand_id
1 'polypeptide(L)'
;MYALTLTAELEGVTNLRPNDTQDSPFYYTFKVQCTSCREVHPNTVTVSRFRESSASITSVPTPYEQAEPAKAQKILLFDCRGLEFTEFIPEGEWLAEGLESGTQFSGIELTEGECEAHLDDGIMASNELAATLKFLTNAGHLLAETAPETSAYIMSRRNDLLFEHEVQLSDKERQRVCTCCGHIMLPGQGDFLQIKSAKCKQRKKRKSPKGKSAPKLGVQPYQSGPTKTITCGHCGRVTEIKLPAPTPIYRRASKAQVQSQKVSSRVSSKPSTLGAPSSAVSSRQETPSQKPSASASSKKRAKSRKAGLQALLDHANASRNSGLGLGLSLADFMEKK
;
A
#
# COMPACT_ATOMS: atom_id res chain seq x y z
N MET A 1 -23.37 -11.88 -3.81
CA MET A 1 -22.40 -12.67 -3.03
C MET A 1 -22.72 -12.61 -1.55
N TYR A 2 -23.07 -13.77 -0.98
CA TYR A 2 -23.50 -13.94 0.40
C TYR A 2 -22.47 -14.79 1.16
N ALA A 3 -22.52 -14.77 2.48
CA ALA A 3 -21.75 -15.65 3.35
C ALA A 3 -22.67 -16.49 4.25
N LEU A 4 -22.48 -17.81 4.23
CA LEU A 4 -23.06 -18.70 5.23
C LEU A 4 -22.19 -18.66 6.49
N THR A 5 -22.76 -18.15 7.57
CA THR A 5 -22.14 -18.10 8.89
C THR A 5 -22.81 -19.17 9.75
N LEU A 6 -22.01 -20.08 10.30
CA LEU A 6 -22.50 -21.15 11.18
C LEU A 6 -22.07 -20.86 12.63
N THR A 7 -22.97 -21.19 13.55
CA THR A 7 -22.81 -21.19 15.00
C THR A 7 -23.30 -22.53 15.52
N ALA A 8 -22.41 -23.32 16.12
CA ALA A 8 -22.75 -24.59 16.75
C ALA A 8 -22.03 -24.73 18.09
N GLU A 9 -22.72 -25.29 19.07
CA GLU A 9 -22.13 -25.75 20.33
C GLU A 9 -21.61 -27.17 20.10
N LEU A 10 -20.28 -27.32 20.06
CA LEU A 10 -19.62 -28.61 19.84
C LEU A 10 -19.05 -29.14 21.15
N GLU A 11 -19.49 -30.34 21.55
CA GLU A 11 -18.94 -31.05 22.71
C GLU A 11 -17.98 -32.17 22.24
N GLY A 12 -16.69 -32.05 22.57
CA GLY A 12 -15.68 -33.08 22.30
C GLY A 12 -15.25 -33.26 20.83
N VAL A 13 -15.79 -32.47 19.90
CA VAL A 13 -15.45 -32.45 18.47
C VAL A 13 -15.08 -31.05 17.99
N THR A 14 -14.17 -30.99 17.03
CA THR A 14 -13.71 -29.76 16.36
C THR A 14 -13.62 -29.98 14.84
N ASN A 15 -13.25 -28.95 14.09
CA ASN A 15 -13.09 -28.95 12.63
C ASN A 15 -14.33 -29.43 11.84
N LEU A 16 -15.54 -29.11 12.32
CA LEU A 16 -16.80 -29.46 11.65
C LEU A 16 -16.85 -28.84 10.25
N ARG A 17 -17.04 -29.68 9.22
CA ARG A 17 -17.11 -29.27 7.80
C ARG A 17 -17.95 -30.25 6.97
N PRO A 18 -18.62 -29.79 5.91
CA PRO A 18 -19.34 -30.69 4.99
C PRO A 18 -18.36 -31.56 4.18
N ASN A 19 -18.76 -32.80 3.86
CA ASN A 19 -17.97 -33.75 3.08
C ASN A 19 -18.01 -33.45 1.56
N ASP A 20 -17.39 -32.35 1.14
CA ASP A 20 -17.43 -31.88 -0.26
C ASP A 20 -16.28 -32.48 -1.10
N THR A 21 -16.45 -33.70 -1.61
CA THR A 21 -15.47 -34.36 -2.51
C THR A 21 -15.92 -34.35 -3.97
N GLN A 22 -14.99 -34.57 -4.91
CA GLN A 22 -15.33 -34.60 -6.33
C GLN A 22 -16.16 -35.84 -6.72
N ASP A 23 -15.97 -36.96 -6.01
CA ASP A 23 -16.68 -38.23 -6.27
C ASP A 23 -18.06 -38.26 -5.57
N SER A 24 -18.18 -37.62 -4.41
CA SER A 24 -19.44 -37.38 -3.68
C SER A 24 -19.61 -35.89 -3.37
N PRO A 25 -20.15 -35.09 -4.30
CA PRO A 25 -20.29 -33.65 -4.12
C PRO A 25 -21.36 -33.32 -3.09
N PHE A 26 -21.08 -32.38 -2.19
CA PHE A 26 -22.06 -31.94 -1.19
C PHE A 26 -23.14 -31.08 -1.85
N TYR A 27 -24.39 -31.19 -1.36
CA TYR A 27 -25.54 -30.41 -1.80
C TYR A 27 -26.04 -29.53 -0.65
N TYR A 28 -25.92 -28.22 -0.83
CA TYR A 28 -26.40 -27.24 0.14
C TYR A 28 -27.85 -26.89 -0.20
N THR A 29 -28.78 -27.28 0.66
CA THR A 29 -30.22 -27.00 0.51
C THR A 29 -30.57 -25.67 1.16
N PHE A 30 -31.28 -24.79 0.43
CA PHE A 30 -31.73 -23.50 0.98
C PHE A 30 -33.19 -23.20 0.63
N LYS A 31 -33.86 -22.43 1.49
CA LYS A 31 -35.12 -21.73 1.15
C LYS A 31 -34.78 -20.36 0.54
N VAL A 32 -35.53 -19.96 -0.49
CA VAL A 32 -35.27 -18.73 -1.27
C VAL A 32 -36.48 -17.82 -1.36
N GLN A 33 -36.21 -16.52 -1.33
CA GLN A 33 -37.15 -15.45 -1.58
C GLN A 33 -36.79 -14.73 -2.89
N CYS A 34 -37.78 -14.41 -3.71
CA CYS A 34 -37.57 -13.67 -4.95
C CYS A 34 -37.34 -12.18 -4.67
N THR A 35 -36.23 -11.60 -5.16
CA THR A 35 -35.91 -10.16 -4.98
C THR A 35 -37.01 -9.23 -5.51
N SER A 36 -37.75 -9.67 -6.54
CA SER A 36 -38.67 -8.82 -7.30
C SER A 36 -40.10 -8.80 -6.74
N CYS A 37 -40.62 -9.94 -6.28
CA CYS A 37 -41.96 -10.03 -5.68
C CYS A 37 -41.97 -10.22 -4.16
N ARG A 38 -40.81 -10.50 -3.54
CA ARG A 38 -40.66 -10.79 -2.10
C ARG A 38 -41.46 -12.01 -1.61
N GLU A 39 -41.90 -12.89 -2.51
CA GLU A 39 -42.52 -14.15 -2.15
C GLU A 39 -41.45 -15.23 -1.91
N VAL A 40 -41.65 -16.07 -0.90
CA VAL A 40 -40.83 -17.25 -0.61
C VAL A 40 -41.29 -18.39 -1.51
N HIS A 41 -40.37 -19.03 -2.23
CA HIS A 41 -40.72 -20.16 -3.09
C HIS A 41 -40.94 -21.43 -2.27
N PRO A 42 -41.96 -22.26 -2.60
CA PRO A 42 -42.23 -23.52 -1.90
C PRO A 42 -41.20 -24.62 -2.21
N ASN A 43 -40.44 -24.48 -3.30
CA ASN A 43 -39.37 -25.39 -3.67
C ASN A 43 -38.05 -24.89 -3.08
N THR A 44 -37.35 -25.75 -2.35
CA THR A 44 -35.96 -25.50 -1.94
C THR A 44 -35.02 -25.51 -3.14
N VAL A 45 -33.95 -24.72 -3.06
CA VAL A 45 -32.90 -24.67 -4.07
C VAL A 45 -31.68 -25.40 -3.53
N THR A 46 -31.28 -26.47 -4.22
CA THR A 46 -30.05 -27.20 -3.93
C THR A 46 -28.90 -26.65 -4.77
N VAL A 47 -27.77 -26.37 -4.13
CA VAL A 47 -26.57 -25.81 -4.76
C VAL A 47 -25.39 -26.74 -4.48
N SER A 48 -24.52 -26.97 -5.46
CA SER A 48 -23.31 -27.78 -5.28
C SER A 48 -22.09 -27.05 -5.82
N ARG A 49 -20.90 -27.36 -5.28
CA ARG A 49 -19.64 -26.74 -5.68
C ARG A 49 -19.18 -27.19 -7.06
N PHE A 50 -19.41 -28.47 -7.40
CA PHE A 50 -18.86 -29.12 -8.59
C PHE A 50 -19.81 -29.12 -9.79
N ARG A 51 -21.04 -28.62 -9.63
CA ARG A 51 -22.10 -28.64 -10.66
C ARG A 51 -22.66 -27.25 -10.89
N GLU A 52 -22.77 -26.86 -12.15
CA GLU A 52 -23.41 -25.59 -12.53
C GLU A 52 -24.89 -25.60 -12.13
N SER A 53 -25.33 -24.54 -11.45
CA SER A 53 -26.70 -24.35 -10.94
C SER A 53 -26.99 -22.85 -10.83
N SER A 54 -28.20 -22.47 -10.39
CA SER A 54 -28.64 -21.06 -10.30
C SER A 54 -27.82 -20.18 -9.33
N ALA A 55 -27.03 -20.82 -8.47
CA ALA A 55 -26.01 -20.19 -7.64
C ALA A 55 -24.68 -20.93 -7.80
N SER A 56 -23.56 -20.24 -7.56
CA SER A 56 -22.21 -20.78 -7.67
C SER A 56 -21.42 -20.56 -6.38
N ILE A 57 -20.74 -21.60 -5.89
CA ILE A 57 -19.94 -21.55 -4.66
C ILE A 57 -18.51 -21.11 -5.02
N THR A 58 -18.05 -19.99 -4.46
CA THR A 58 -16.78 -19.36 -4.83
C THR A 58 -15.61 -19.81 -3.94
N SER A 59 -15.88 -20.19 -2.68
CA SER A 59 -14.85 -20.57 -1.71
C SER A 59 -14.90 -22.06 -1.34
N VAL A 60 -13.78 -22.61 -0.87
CA VAL A 60 -13.75 -23.93 -0.22
C VAL A 60 -14.44 -23.81 1.15
N PRO A 61 -15.20 -24.83 1.62
CA PRO A 61 -15.74 -24.84 2.98
C PRO A 61 -14.63 -24.66 4.02
N THR A 62 -14.80 -23.69 4.92
CA THR A 62 -13.85 -23.44 6.01
C THR A 62 -14.27 -24.28 7.23
N PRO A 63 -13.38 -25.07 7.85
CA PRO A 63 -13.73 -25.87 9.03
C PRO A 63 -14.11 -24.97 10.21
N TYR A 64 -15.18 -25.33 10.90
CA TYR A 64 -15.62 -24.67 12.13
C TYR A 64 -14.82 -25.24 13.32
N GLU A 65 -14.07 -24.38 14.00
CA GLU A 65 -13.27 -24.75 15.17
C GLU A 65 -14.12 -24.64 16.46
N GLN A 66 -13.98 -25.60 17.38
CA GLN A 66 -14.64 -25.51 18.68
C GLN A 66 -14.13 -24.31 19.49
N ALA A 67 -15.06 -23.47 19.96
CA ALA A 67 -14.75 -22.32 20.81
C ALA A 67 -15.78 -22.23 21.96
N GLU A 68 -15.28 -22.02 23.18
CA GLU A 68 -16.07 -21.61 24.34
C GLU A 68 -15.84 -20.10 24.57
N PRO A 69 -16.83 -19.21 24.35
CA PRO A 69 -18.21 -19.45 23.91
C PRO A 69 -18.36 -19.66 22.40
N ALA A 70 -19.50 -20.25 22.00
CA ALA A 70 -19.85 -20.50 20.61
C ALA A 70 -19.73 -19.23 19.76
N LYS A 71 -18.93 -19.30 18.69
CA LYS A 71 -18.53 -18.14 17.90
C LYS A 71 -18.99 -18.29 16.46
N ALA A 72 -19.71 -17.29 15.97
CA ALA A 72 -20.12 -17.19 14.59
C ALA A 72 -18.92 -17.19 13.63
N GLN A 73 -18.85 -18.18 12.74
CA GLN A 73 -17.78 -18.33 11.77
C GLN A 73 -18.34 -18.56 10.36
N LYS A 74 -17.76 -17.84 9.39
CA LYS A 74 -18.11 -17.93 7.97
C LYS A 74 -17.54 -19.22 7.39
N ILE A 75 -18.42 -20.16 7.04
CA ILE A 75 -18.04 -21.47 6.50
C ILE A 75 -18.02 -21.49 4.97
N LEU A 76 -18.92 -20.76 4.29
CA LEU A 76 -19.06 -20.82 2.84
C LEU A 76 -19.43 -19.47 2.22
N LEU A 77 -18.86 -19.17 1.04
CA LEU A 77 -19.20 -18.00 0.24
C LEU A 77 -19.77 -18.43 -1.11
N PHE A 78 -20.91 -17.86 -1.50
CA PHE A 78 -21.59 -18.18 -2.75
C PHE A 78 -22.19 -16.93 -3.42
N ASP A 79 -22.42 -17.03 -4.73
CA ASP A 79 -23.03 -15.98 -5.54
C ASP A 79 -24.29 -16.51 -6.25
N CYS A 80 -25.40 -15.82 -6.03
CA CYS A 80 -26.68 -16.02 -6.71
C CYS A 80 -27.17 -14.67 -7.26
N ARG A 81 -28.07 -14.71 -8.25
CA ARG A 81 -28.62 -13.52 -8.90
C ARG A 81 -30.15 -13.62 -8.96
N GLY A 82 -30.84 -12.60 -8.44
CA GLY A 82 -32.31 -12.53 -8.46
C GLY A 82 -33.04 -13.38 -7.41
N LEU A 83 -32.30 -14.04 -6.52
CA LEU A 83 -32.82 -14.80 -5.38
C LEU A 83 -32.05 -14.40 -4.12
N GLU A 84 -32.76 -14.20 -3.02
CA GLU A 84 -32.23 -14.02 -1.68
C GLU A 84 -32.42 -15.35 -0.94
N PHE A 85 -31.41 -15.79 -0.19
CA PHE A 85 -31.52 -17.02 0.61
C PHE A 85 -31.94 -16.65 2.02
N THR A 86 -33.00 -17.27 2.52
CA THR A 86 -33.59 -16.93 3.83
C THR A 86 -33.21 -17.90 4.93
N GLU A 87 -32.97 -19.17 4.56
CA GLU A 87 -32.75 -20.26 5.50
C GLU A 87 -31.86 -21.32 4.86
N PHE A 88 -30.86 -21.82 5.60
CA PHE A 88 -30.02 -22.94 5.21
C PHE A 88 -30.45 -24.20 5.96
N ILE A 89 -30.61 -25.29 5.22
CA ILE A 89 -30.95 -26.60 5.78
C ILE A 89 -29.67 -27.46 5.72
N PRO A 90 -29.08 -27.85 6.87
CA PRO A 90 -27.78 -28.53 6.94
C PRO A 90 -27.82 -30.04 6.57
N GLU A 91 -28.70 -30.42 5.63
CA GLU A 91 -28.83 -31.78 5.11
C GLU A 91 -27.51 -32.30 4.49
N GLY A 92 -27.12 -33.53 4.83
CA GLY A 92 -26.03 -34.26 4.19
C GLY A 92 -24.95 -34.76 5.15
N GLU A 93 -23.87 -35.31 4.60
CA GLU A 93 -22.76 -35.87 5.36
C GLU A 93 -21.78 -34.78 5.84
N TRP A 94 -21.68 -34.62 7.16
CA TRP A 94 -20.65 -33.78 7.77
C TRP A 94 -19.48 -34.63 8.31
N LEU A 95 -18.32 -33.99 8.37
CA LEU A 95 -17.08 -34.49 8.95
C LEU A 95 -16.72 -33.64 10.17
N ALA A 96 -16.32 -34.29 11.26
CA ALA A 96 -15.70 -33.63 12.41
C ALA A 96 -14.51 -34.45 12.93
N GLU A 97 -13.67 -33.84 13.75
CA GLU A 97 -12.46 -34.46 14.33
C GLU A 97 -12.58 -34.45 15.85
N GLY A 98 -12.43 -35.60 16.52
CA GLY A 98 -12.48 -35.69 17.98
C GLY A 98 -11.34 -34.92 18.64
N LEU A 99 -11.66 -34.04 19.59
CA LEU A 99 -10.69 -33.10 20.19
C LEU A 99 -9.56 -33.81 20.94
N GLU A 100 -9.85 -34.91 21.63
CA GLU A 100 -8.85 -35.67 22.40
C GLU A 100 -8.19 -36.81 21.59
N SER A 101 -8.92 -37.37 20.62
CA SER A 101 -8.54 -38.61 19.93
C SER A 101 -7.95 -38.38 18.53
N GLY A 102 -8.21 -37.23 17.90
CA GLY A 102 -7.91 -36.98 16.49
C GLY A 102 -8.66 -37.90 15.51
N THR A 103 -9.65 -38.66 15.98
CA THR A 103 -10.44 -39.55 15.14
C THR A 103 -11.41 -38.74 14.30
N GLN A 104 -11.37 -38.95 12.98
CA GLN A 104 -12.35 -38.38 12.06
C GLN A 104 -13.67 -39.13 12.17
N PHE A 105 -14.73 -38.40 12.49
CA PHE A 105 -16.11 -38.86 12.46
C PHE A 105 -16.71 -38.43 11.11
N SER A 106 -17.17 -39.39 10.32
CA SER A 106 -17.74 -39.19 8.99
C SER A 106 -19.18 -39.68 8.93
N GLY A 107 -20.05 -38.96 8.21
CA GLY A 107 -21.47 -39.29 8.14
C GLY A 107 -22.25 -38.76 9.34
N ILE A 108 -21.85 -37.60 9.87
CA ILE A 108 -22.64 -36.87 10.86
C ILE A 108 -23.79 -36.19 10.11
N GLU A 109 -25.02 -36.57 10.42
CA GLU A 109 -26.23 -35.86 9.97
C GLU A 109 -26.59 -34.81 11.03
N LEU A 110 -26.54 -33.53 10.66
CA LEU A 110 -26.94 -32.43 11.55
C LEU A 110 -28.43 -32.17 11.36
N THR A 111 -29.20 -32.19 12.46
CA THR A 111 -30.64 -31.91 12.42
C THR A 111 -30.90 -30.41 12.65
N GLU A 112 -32.00 -29.88 12.08
CA GLU A 112 -32.46 -28.50 12.33
C GLU A 112 -32.59 -28.25 13.85
N GLY A 113 -31.69 -27.43 14.40
CA GLY A 113 -31.61 -27.11 15.84
C GLY A 113 -30.28 -27.43 16.52
N GLU A 114 -29.42 -28.30 15.94
CA GLU A 114 -28.08 -28.59 16.49
C GLU A 114 -27.01 -27.58 16.04
N CYS A 115 -27.29 -26.86 14.95
CA CYS A 115 -26.51 -25.71 14.51
C CYS A 115 -27.44 -24.57 14.06
N GLU A 116 -27.11 -23.36 14.49
CA GLU A 116 -27.71 -22.14 13.96
C GLU A 116 -26.91 -21.69 12.74
N ALA A 117 -27.58 -21.47 11.61
CA ALA A 117 -26.95 -20.99 10.39
C ALA A 117 -27.56 -19.65 9.97
N HIS A 118 -26.76 -18.60 10.00
CA HIS A 118 -27.14 -17.26 9.58
C HIS A 118 -26.59 -16.94 8.19
N LEU A 119 -27.41 -16.28 7.37
CA LEU A 119 -27.08 -15.88 6.01
C LEU A 119 -26.75 -14.40 5.99
N ASP A 120 -25.45 -14.09 5.96
CA ASP A 120 -24.94 -12.73 5.97
C ASP A 120 -24.81 -12.15 4.54
N ASP A 121 -25.49 -11.04 4.29
CA ASP A 121 -25.22 -10.14 3.15
C ASP A 121 -23.88 -9.39 3.27
N GLY A 122 -23.11 -9.64 4.34
CA GLY A 122 -21.97 -8.83 4.78
C GLY A 122 -20.84 -8.65 3.76
N ILE A 123 -20.76 -9.46 2.69
CA ILE A 123 -19.83 -9.22 1.57
C ILE A 123 -20.33 -8.12 0.64
N MET A 124 -21.64 -8.01 0.40
CA MET A 124 -22.22 -6.88 -0.33
C MET A 124 -22.09 -5.61 0.51
N ALA A 125 -22.47 -5.64 1.79
CA ALA A 125 -22.37 -4.49 2.69
C ALA A 125 -20.94 -3.94 2.83
N SER A 126 -19.93 -4.81 2.97
CA SER A 126 -18.52 -4.38 3.06
C SER A 126 -17.96 -3.87 1.73
N ASN A 127 -18.38 -4.43 0.59
CA ASN A 127 -18.03 -3.89 -0.74
C ASN A 127 -18.72 -2.56 -1.04
N GLU A 128 -19.99 -2.40 -0.65
CA GLU A 128 -20.77 -1.17 -0.80
C GLU A 128 -20.20 -0.04 0.06
N LEU A 129 -19.85 -0.34 1.33
CA LEU A 129 -19.10 0.59 2.17
C LEU A 129 -17.77 0.98 1.52
N ALA A 130 -16.99 0.01 1.03
CA ALA A 130 -15.72 0.29 0.35
C ALA A 130 -15.89 1.10 -0.95
N ALA A 131 -16.98 0.91 -1.70
CA ALA A 131 -17.33 1.70 -2.88
C ALA A 131 -17.74 3.14 -2.48
N THR A 132 -18.58 3.28 -1.45
CA THR A 132 -19.04 4.55 -0.91
C THR A 132 -17.88 5.40 -0.39
N LEU A 133 -16.97 4.81 0.40
CA LEU A 133 -15.77 5.48 0.90
C LEU A 133 -14.86 5.96 -0.25
N LYS A 134 -14.69 5.17 -1.32
CA LYS A 134 -13.96 5.59 -2.54
C LYS A 134 -14.66 6.73 -3.27
N PHE A 135 -15.99 6.65 -3.42
CA PHE A 135 -16.78 7.71 -4.04
C PHE A 135 -16.65 9.04 -3.29
N LEU A 136 -16.87 9.03 -1.97
CA LEU A 136 -16.71 10.23 -1.12
C LEU A 136 -15.28 10.78 -1.19
N THR A 137 -14.26 9.91 -1.23
CA THR A 137 -12.86 10.32 -1.41
C THR A 137 -12.67 11.07 -2.72
N ASN A 138 -13.15 10.51 -3.83
CA ASN A 138 -13.00 11.10 -5.16
C ASN A 138 -13.81 12.40 -5.30
N ALA A 139 -15.05 12.43 -4.82
CA ALA A 139 -15.91 13.61 -4.84
C ALA A 139 -15.35 14.77 -4.00
N GLY A 140 -14.87 14.47 -2.79
CA GLY A 140 -14.23 15.48 -1.93
C GLY A 140 -12.95 16.03 -2.56
N HIS A 141 -12.11 15.18 -3.17
CA HIS A 141 -10.92 15.67 -3.89
C HIS A 141 -11.25 16.47 -5.16
N LEU A 142 -12.29 16.09 -5.91
CA LEU A 142 -12.73 16.80 -7.12
C LEU A 142 -13.22 18.23 -6.81
N LEU A 143 -13.88 18.42 -5.66
CA LEU A 143 -14.41 19.71 -5.22
C LEU A 143 -13.42 20.54 -4.38
N ALA A 144 -12.20 20.04 -4.12
CA ALA A 144 -11.26 20.67 -3.19
C ALA A 144 -10.85 22.09 -3.58
N GLU A 145 -10.70 22.37 -4.88
CA GLU A 145 -10.27 23.67 -5.39
C GLU A 145 -11.43 24.65 -5.62
N THR A 146 -12.61 24.13 -6.00
CA THR A 146 -13.78 24.95 -6.39
C THR A 146 -14.76 25.19 -5.25
N ALA A 147 -14.88 24.26 -4.30
CA ALA A 147 -15.81 24.30 -3.18
C ALA A 147 -15.20 23.63 -1.93
N PRO A 148 -14.19 24.25 -1.29
CA PRO A 148 -13.43 23.65 -0.18
C PRO A 148 -14.29 23.30 1.05
N GLU A 149 -15.38 24.03 1.29
CA GLU A 149 -16.34 23.72 2.37
C GLU A 149 -17.15 22.45 2.07
N THR A 150 -17.67 22.32 0.85
CA THR A 150 -18.37 21.10 0.39
C THR A 150 -17.43 19.90 0.37
N SER A 151 -16.18 20.10 -0.08
CA SER A 151 -15.12 19.10 -0.02
C SER A 151 -14.87 18.61 1.41
N ALA A 152 -14.75 19.54 2.37
CA ALA A 152 -14.57 19.23 3.78
C ALA A 152 -15.77 18.47 4.36
N TYR A 153 -17.02 18.86 4.02
CA TYR A 153 -18.23 18.16 4.46
C TYR A 153 -18.32 16.71 3.93
N ILE A 154 -18.01 16.49 2.65
CA ILE A 154 -17.97 15.14 2.06
C ILE A 154 -16.92 14.27 2.78
N MET A 155 -15.75 14.85 3.05
CA MET A 155 -14.68 14.17 3.77
C MET A 155 -14.97 13.97 5.26
N SER A 156 -15.76 14.84 5.92
CA SER A 156 -16.21 14.59 7.29
C SER A 156 -17.20 13.44 7.32
N ARG A 157 -18.19 13.39 6.42
CA ARG A 157 -19.12 12.25 6.35
C ARG A 157 -18.41 10.92 6.02
N ARG A 158 -17.33 10.97 5.22
CA ARG A 158 -16.43 9.81 5.04
C ARG A 158 -15.79 9.37 6.37
N ASN A 159 -15.31 10.30 7.19
CA ASN A 159 -14.72 9.97 8.50
C ASN A 159 -15.75 9.41 9.48
N ASP A 160 -16.99 9.90 9.45
CA ASP A 160 -18.09 9.37 10.28
C ASP A 160 -18.35 7.89 9.94
N LEU A 161 -18.50 7.55 8.65
CA LEU A 161 -18.67 6.16 8.20
C LEU A 161 -17.47 5.26 8.58
N LEU A 162 -16.24 5.79 8.53
CA LEU A 162 -15.06 5.04 8.97
C LEU A 162 -15.08 4.78 10.49
N PHE A 163 -15.65 5.68 11.29
CA PHE A 163 -15.82 5.50 12.73
C PHE A 163 -16.98 4.54 13.04
N GLU A 164 -18.14 4.71 12.41
CA GLU A 164 -19.34 3.86 12.53
C GLU A 164 -19.02 2.37 12.23
N HIS A 165 -18.09 2.10 11.30
CA HIS A 165 -17.66 0.75 10.92
C HIS A 165 -16.26 0.34 11.47
N GLU A 166 -15.73 1.07 12.47
CA GLU A 166 -14.43 0.80 13.14
C GLU A 166 -13.19 0.67 12.21
N VAL A 167 -13.24 1.25 11.01
CA VAL A 167 -12.20 1.14 9.99
C VAL A 167 -11.02 2.05 10.31
N GLN A 168 -9.90 1.45 10.71
CA GLN A 168 -8.68 2.18 11.05
C GLN A 168 -8.04 2.87 9.83
N LEU A 169 -7.94 4.20 9.89
CA LEU A 169 -7.31 5.03 8.85
C LEU A 169 -5.79 4.86 8.81
N SER A 170 -5.23 4.75 7.61
CA SER A 170 -3.78 4.67 7.44
C SER A 170 -3.10 6.02 7.74
N ASP A 171 -1.87 5.97 8.25
CA ASP A 171 -1.07 7.19 8.48
C ASP A 171 -0.87 8.03 7.21
N LYS A 172 -1.01 7.45 6.01
CA LYS A 172 -0.93 8.20 4.74
C LYS A 172 -2.18 9.05 4.47
N GLU A 173 -3.34 8.61 4.95
CA GLU A 173 -4.60 9.34 4.82
C GLU A 173 -4.74 10.39 5.92
N ARG A 174 -4.36 10.03 7.16
CA ARG A 174 -4.21 10.97 8.29
C ARG A 174 -3.23 12.13 8.00
N GLN A 175 -2.34 11.99 7.01
CA GLN A 175 -1.48 13.08 6.51
C GLN A 175 -2.17 14.05 5.55
N ARG A 176 -3.27 13.66 4.92
CA ARG A 176 -3.91 14.39 3.81
C ARG A 176 -5.28 14.95 4.16
N VAL A 177 -6.00 14.33 5.09
CA VAL A 177 -7.36 14.71 5.45
C VAL A 177 -7.45 14.82 6.96
N CYS A 178 -8.00 15.94 7.46
CA CYS A 178 -8.26 16.12 8.86
C CYS A 178 -9.40 15.17 9.30
N THR A 179 -9.10 14.23 10.20
CA THR A 179 -10.02 13.19 10.72
C THR A 179 -11.16 13.72 11.60
N CYS A 180 -11.52 15.00 11.46
CA CYS A 180 -12.33 15.73 12.42
C CYS A 180 -13.23 16.80 11.82
N CYS A 181 -12.76 17.46 10.74
CA CYS A 181 -13.56 18.41 9.97
C CYS A 181 -13.53 18.10 8.47
N GLY A 182 -12.88 16.99 8.06
CA GLY A 182 -12.73 16.59 6.66
C GLY A 182 -11.83 17.49 5.80
N HIS A 183 -11.34 18.62 6.31
CA HIS A 183 -10.47 19.52 5.55
C HIS A 183 -9.25 18.78 4.97
N ILE A 184 -9.04 18.93 3.66
CA ILE A 184 -7.90 18.34 2.93
C ILE A 184 -6.68 19.22 3.21
N MET A 185 -5.73 18.69 3.96
CA MET A 185 -4.59 19.44 4.47
C MET A 185 -3.49 19.55 3.40
N LEU A 186 -3.19 20.77 2.97
CA LEU A 186 -2.21 21.10 1.94
C LEU A 186 -1.12 22.03 2.52
N PRO A 187 0.09 21.50 2.83
CA PRO A 187 1.15 22.29 3.45
C PRO A 187 1.51 23.54 2.64
N GLY A 188 1.31 24.72 3.24
CA GLY A 188 1.51 26.02 2.59
C GLY A 188 0.22 26.80 2.29
N GLN A 189 -0.96 26.18 2.40
CA GLN A 189 -2.28 26.84 2.24
C GLN A 189 -3.00 27.01 3.59
N GLY A 190 -2.26 27.34 4.65
CA GLY A 190 -2.78 27.52 6.01
C GLY A 190 -2.58 26.32 6.94
N ASP A 191 -2.33 25.12 6.40
CA ASP A 191 -1.89 23.96 7.20
C ASP A 191 -0.41 24.03 7.57
N PHE A 192 -0.10 23.58 8.79
CA PHE A 192 1.27 23.59 9.32
C PHE A 192 1.81 22.17 9.52
N LEU A 193 2.89 21.83 8.82
CA LEU A 193 3.66 20.59 9.02
C LEU A 193 4.94 20.87 9.80
N GLN A 194 5.09 20.26 10.97
CA GLN A 194 6.32 20.28 11.76
C GLN A 194 6.91 18.87 11.88
N ILE A 195 8.18 18.71 11.52
CA ILE A 195 8.92 17.45 11.70
C ILE A 195 9.85 17.58 12.90
N LYS A 196 9.48 16.95 14.02
CA LYS A 196 10.27 16.88 15.25
C LYS A 196 11.18 15.65 15.20
N SER A 197 12.46 15.85 14.90
CA SER A 197 13.46 14.79 15.07
C SER A 197 13.55 14.38 16.53
N ALA A 198 13.43 13.09 16.83
CA ALA A 198 13.76 12.54 18.13
C ALA A 198 15.21 12.94 18.47
N LYS A 199 15.39 13.78 19.51
CA LYS A 199 16.73 14.20 19.92
C LYS A 199 17.50 12.96 20.34
N CYS A 200 18.51 12.59 19.56
CA CYS A 200 19.50 11.61 19.99
C CYS A 200 20.03 12.07 21.36
N LYS A 201 19.79 11.29 22.42
CA LYS A 201 20.43 11.47 23.71
C LYS A 201 21.93 11.28 23.46
N GLN A 202 22.63 12.38 23.15
CA GLN A 202 24.08 12.35 22.97
C GLN A 202 24.65 11.74 24.23
N ARG A 203 25.27 10.55 24.09
CA ARG A 203 26.06 9.96 25.16
C ARG A 203 27.18 10.95 25.44
N LYS A 204 27.02 11.80 26.45
CA LYS A 204 28.12 12.53 27.08
C LYS A 204 29.19 11.47 27.35
N LYS A 205 30.31 11.52 26.63
CA LYS A 205 31.47 10.68 26.90
C LYS A 205 31.99 11.08 28.30
N ARG A 206 31.44 10.48 29.35
CA ARG A 206 32.16 10.38 30.63
C ARG A 206 33.45 9.66 30.29
N LYS A 207 34.59 10.32 30.47
CA LYS A 207 35.91 9.71 30.31
C LYS A 207 36.05 8.68 31.44
N SER A 208 35.67 7.43 31.19
CA SER A 208 36.07 6.31 32.04
C SER A 208 37.54 5.96 31.75
N PRO A 209 38.32 5.56 32.78
CA PRO A 209 39.73 5.20 32.61
C PRO A 209 39.90 3.92 31.77
N LYS A 210 41.09 3.74 31.18
CA LYS A 210 41.42 2.58 30.34
C LYS A 210 41.42 1.27 31.15
N GLY A 211 40.34 0.49 31.04
CA GLY A 211 40.29 -0.92 31.41
C GLY A 211 39.94 -1.77 30.17
N LYS A 212 40.65 -2.88 29.94
CA LYS A 212 40.46 -3.72 28.76
C LYS A 212 39.26 -4.67 28.95
N SER A 213 38.20 -4.50 28.17
CA SER A 213 37.22 -5.56 27.89
C SER A 213 36.58 -5.31 26.52
N ALA A 214 36.32 -6.39 25.78
CA ALA A 214 35.86 -6.31 24.38
C ALA A 214 34.44 -5.72 24.28
N PRO A 215 34.14 -4.92 23.24
CA PRO A 215 32.78 -4.47 22.98
C PRO A 215 31.95 -5.64 22.43
N LYS A 216 30.95 -6.11 23.18
CA LYS A 216 29.91 -6.98 22.63
C LYS A 216 29.24 -6.28 21.43
N LEU A 217 29.09 -7.00 20.32
CA LEU A 217 28.19 -6.62 19.22
C LEU A 217 26.77 -6.53 19.79
N GLY A 218 26.15 -5.35 19.69
CA GLY A 218 24.87 -5.08 20.37
C GLY A 218 24.56 -3.60 20.55
N VAL A 219 24.88 -2.75 19.56
CA VAL A 219 24.35 -1.38 19.54
C VAL A 219 22.94 -1.45 18.97
N GLN A 220 21.94 -1.61 19.83
CA GLN A 220 20.53 -1.44 19.47
C GLN A 220 20.34 -0.06 18.81
N PRO A 221 19.98 0.00 17.51
CA PRO A 221 19.84 1.27 16.83
C PRO A 221 18.47 1.88 17.11
N TYR A 222 18.48 3.15 17.55
CA TYR A 222 17.38 4.09 17.32
C TYR A 222 15.96 3.65 17.80
N GLN A 223 15.66 3.86 19.08
CA GLN A 223 14.34 3.51 19.67
C GLN A 223 13.14 4.36 19.17
N SER A 224 13.35 5.45 18.43
CA SER A 224 12.26 6.29 17.93
C SER A 224 12.71 7.10 16.71
N GLY A 225 11.93 7.07 15.62
CA GLY A 225 12.15 7.91 14.45
C GLY A 225 11.63 9.34 14.64
N PRO A 226 11.64 10.17 13.58
CA PRO A 226 11.09 11.51 13.64
C PRO A 226 9.56 11.50 13.78
N THR A 227 9.01 12.38 14.61
CA THR A 227 7.58 12.62 14.70
C THR A 227 7.16 13.70 13.70
N LYS A 228 6.17 13.39 12.86
CA LYS A 228 5.42 14.40 12.09
C LYS A 228 4.26 14.89 12.95
N THR A 229 4.12 16.21 13.05
CA THR A 229 2.99 16.91 13.64
C THR A 229 2.36 17.76 12.55
N ILE A 230 1.07 17.54 12.26
CA ILE A 230 0.31 18.29 11.25
C ILE A 230 -0.81 19.03 11.96
N THR A 231 -0.94 20.33 11.72
CA THR A 231 -2.03 21.15 12.27
C THR A 231 -2.95 21.56 11.12
N CYS A 232 -4.23 21.21 11.24
CA CYS A 232 -5.27 21.58 10.27
C CYS A 232 -5.50 23.11 10.29
N GLY A 233 -5.38 23.76 9.13
CA GLY A 233 -5.58 25.20 8.97
C GLY A 233 -7.02 25.66 9.21
N HIS A 234 -8.01 24.76 9.06
CA HIS A 234 -9.42 25.09 9.19
C HIS A 234 -9.95 24.97 10.64
N CYS A 235 -9.54 23.94 11.39
CA CYS A 235 -10.06 23.68 12.75
C CYS A 235 -9.00 23.65 13.86
N GLY A 236 -7.72 23.87 13.53
CA GLY A 236 -6.60 23.89 14.48
C GLY A 236 -6.25 22.54 15.13
N ARG A 237 -6.98 21.45 14.85
CA ARG A 237 -6.67 20.13 15.44
C ARG A 237 -5.33 19.60 14.92
N VAL A 238 -4.62 18.93 15.82
CA VAL A 238 -3.24 18.47 15.62
C VAL A 238 -3.21 16.94 15.46
N THR A 239 -2.68 16.47 14.34
CA THR A 239 -2.46 15.05 14.04
C THR A 239 -0.99 14.69 14.24
N GLU A 240 -0.71 13.79 15.19
CA GLU A 240 0.64 13.23 15.38
C GLU A 240 0.80 11.88 14.65
N ILE A 241 1.97 11.71 14.01
CA ILE A 241 2.36 10.54 13.22
C ILE A 241 3.82 10.21 13.54
N LYS A 242 4.06 9.03 14.10
CA LYS A 242 5.39 8.56 14.50
C LYS A 242 6.02 7.78 13.35
N LEU A 243 7.08 8.30 12.75
CA LEU A 243 7.77 7.59 11.67
C LEU A 243 8.73 6.54 12.24
N PRO A 244 8.97 5.43 11.51
CA PRO A 244 10.03 4.50 11.87
C PRO A 244 11.40 5.17 11.82
N ALA A 245 12.37 4.61 12.55
CA ALA A 245 13.73 5.12 12.55
C ALA A 245 14.36 5.02 11.13
N PRO A 246 15.10 6.06 10.69
CA PRO A 246 15.84 5.98 9.43
C PRO A 246 16.91 4.88 9.51
N THR A 247 17.05 4.09 8.44
CA THR A 247 18.06 3.05 8.37
C THR A 247 19.48 3.63 8.45
N PRO A 248 20.43 2.94 9.13
CA PRO A 248 21.79 3.44 9.27
C PRO A 248 22.50 3.54 7.91
N ILE A 249 22.93 4.74 7.54
CA ILE A 249 23.66 4.99 6.29
C ILE A 249 25.08 4.43 6.39
N TYR A 250 25.29 3.22 5.89
CA TYR A 250 26.61 2.60 5.77
C TYR A 250 27.43 3.27 4.66
N ARG A 251 28.17 4.33 5.00
CA ARG A 251 29.21 4.87 4.11
C ARG A 251 30.38 3.88 3.98
N ARG A 252 30.34 3.00 2.97
CA ARG A 252 31.53 2.25 2.54
C ARG A 252 32.58 3.24 2.06
N ALA A 253 33.64 3.43 2.84
CA ALA A 253 34.81 4.19 2.42
C ALA A 253 35.60 3.37 1.41
N SER A 254 35.39 3.61 0.11
CA SER A 254 36.17 2.99 -0.95
C SER A 254 37.61 3.51 -0.93
N LYS A 255 38.54 2.72 -0.37
CA LYS A 255 39.96 2.88 -0.64
C LYS A 255 40.21 2.51 -2.10
N ALA A 256 40.33 3.51 -2.97
CA ALA A 256 40.74 3.29 -4.35
C ALA A 256 42.21 2.82 -4.38
N GLN A 257 42.43 1.52 -4.59
CA GLN A 257 43.74 1.02 -4.99
C GLN A 257 43.93 1.28 -6.48
N VAL A 258 44.95 2.07 -6.81
CA VAL A 258 45.41 2.26 -8.18
C VAL A 258 46.47 1.20 -8.45
N GLN A 259 46.18 0.25 -9.33
CA GLN A 259 47.19 -0.61 -9.96
C GLN A 259 47.19 -0.33 -11.45
N SER A 260 48.35 0.08 -11.96
CA SER A 260 48.59 0.30 -13.38
C SER A 260 49.06 -1.00 -14.05
N GLN A 261 48.30 -1.51 -15.02
CA GLN A 261 48.80 -2.49 -15.99
C GLN A 261 48.45 -2.06 -17.42
N LYS A 262 49.21 -2.60 -18.38
CA LYS A 262 49.59 -1.91 -19.62
C LYS A 262 49.41 -2.88 -20.80
N VAL A 263 48.83 -2.43 -21.92
CA VAL A 263 48.73 -3.11 -23.25
C VAL A 263 47.91 -4.44 -23.21
N SER A 264 47.02 -4.80 -24.14
CA SER A 264 47.14 -4.76 -25.59
C SER A 264 45.80 -4.97 -26.32
N SER A 265 45.78 -4.67 -27.63
CA SER A 265 44.63 -4.73 -28.54
C SER A 265 44.48 -6.06 -29.28
N ARG A 266 43.24 -6.49 -29.56
CA ARG A 266 42.91 -7.17 -30.83
C ARG A 266 41.46 -6.96 -31.28
N VAL A 267 41.26 -7.10 -32.58
CA VAL A 267 40.07 -6.74 -33.38
C VAL A 267 39.26 -7.99 -33.78
N SER A 268 37.95 -7.84 -34.00
CA SER A 268 37.06 -8.50 -35.02
C SER A 268 35.58 -8.31 -34.60
N SER A 269 34.67 -7.66 -35.35
CA SER A 269 33.94 -8.09 -36.58
C SER A 269 33.08 -9.36 -36.40
N LYS A 270 31.82 -9.50 -36.85
CA LYS A 270 30.87 -8.70 -37.69
C LYS A 270 29.39 -9.18 -37.41
N PRO A 271 28.31 -8.75 -38.12
CA PRO A 271 26.91 -8.78 -37.62
C PRO A 271 25.87 -9.62 -38.43
N SER A 272 24.62 -9.64 -37.97
CA SER A 272 23.36 -9.90 -38.71
C SER A 272 22.16 -9.27 -37.94
N THR A 273 21.19 -8.49 -38.48
CA THR A 273 20.15 -8.67 -39.55
C THR A 273 19.11 -9.76 -39.22
N LEU A 274 17.77 -9.60 -39.29
CA LEU A 274 16.85 -8.55 -39.80
C LEU A 274 15.45 -8.72 -39.14
N GLY A 275 14.54 -7.72 -39.19
CA GLY A 275 13.11 -7.90 -38.86
C GLY A 275 12.32 -6.63 -38.49
N ALA A 276 11.50 -6.12 -39.42
CA ALA A 276 10.57 -4.96 -39.29
C ALA A 276 9.18 -5.39 -39.86
N PRO A 277 8.12 -4.55 -40.00
CA PRO A 277 7.93 -3.11 -39.72
C PRO A 277 6.71 -2.77 -38.81
N SER A 278 6.56 -1.56 -38.25
CA SER A 278 5.78 -0.42 -38.81
C SER A 278 5.35 0.53 -37.65
N SER A 279 4.85 1.77 -37.80
CA SER A 279 5.00 2.84 -38.81
C SER A 279 4.26 4.11 -38.35
N ALA A 280 4.95 5.22 -38.03
CA ALA A 280 4.31 6.55 -37.83
C ALA A 280 5.28 7.76 -37.99
N VAL A 281 5.15 8.44 -39.13
CA VAL A 281 5.39 9.86 -39.46
C VAL A 281 5.85 10.83 -38.35
N SER A 282 7.00 11.50 -38.56
CA SER A 282 7.07 12.96 -38.87
C SER A 282 8.51 13.42 -39.22
N SER A 283 8.68 14.69 -39.63
CA SER A 283 9.75 15.13 -40.56
C SER A 283 10.78 16.14 -40.00
N ARG A 284 12.08 15.92 -40.28
CA ARG A 284 13.07 16.86 -40.93
C ARG A 284 14.56 16.56 -40.60
N GLN A 285 15.39 16.77 -41.62
CA GLN A 285 16.88 16.76 -41.65
C GLN A 285 17.49 18.00 -40.93
N GLU A 286 18.78 18.16 -40.62
CA GLU A 286 20.02 17.41 -40.94
C GLU A 286 21.14 17.62 -39.87
N THR A 287 22.28 16.93 -40.00
CA THR A 287 23.46 16.94 -39.08
C THR A 287 24.72 17.51 -39.80
N PRO A 288 26.00 17.51 -39.32
CA PRO A 288 26.57 16.99 -38.05
C PRO A 288 27.70 17.84 -37.38
N SER A 289 28.09 17.45 -36.15
CA SER A 289 29.50 17.41 -35.67
C SER A 289 29.61 16.74 -34.29
N GLN A 290 30.74 16.09 -33.98
CA GLN A 290 30.84 15.08 -32.92
C GLN A 290 31.81 15.42 -31.77
N LYS A 291 31.33 15.32 -30.51
CA LYS A 291 32.04 14.77 -29.31
C LYS A 291 33.34 15.50 -28.83
N PRO A 292 33.86 15.27 -27.60
CA PRO A 292 33.61 14.15 -26.68
C PRO A 292 33.21 14.52 -25.23
N SER A 293 32.83 13.48 -24.48
CA SER A 293 32.72 13.50 -23.03
C SER A 293 34.10 13.48 -22.35
N ALA A 294 34.23 14.13 -21.19
CA ALA A 294 35.40 14.01 -20.33
C ALA A 294 35.03 14.05 -18.84
N SER A 295 35.20 12.91 -18.18
CA SER A 295 35.06 12.71 -16.74
C SER A 295 36.17 13.45 -15.95
N ALA A 296 35.97 14.75 -15.73
CA ALA A 296 36.94 15.61 -15.03
C ALA A 296 36.91 15.43 -13.49
N SER A 297 37.67 14.44 -13.01
CA SER A 297 38.22 14.26 -11.65
C SER A 297 37.70 15.19 -10.53
N SER A 298 36.98 14.59 -9.58
CA SER A 298 36.50 15.17 -8.31
C SER A 298 37.56 15.96 -7.51
N LYS A 299 38.86 15.67 -7.69
CA LYS A 299 39.95 16.37 -6.98
C LYS A 299 40.24 17.79 -7.48
N LYS A 300 39.87 18.18 -8.71
CA LYS A 300 40.07 19.58 -9.18
C LYS A 300 39.03 20.56 -8.60
N ARG A 301 37.77 20.12 -8.40
CA ARG A 301 36.68 20.96 -7.83
C ARG A 301 36.86 21.26 -6.32
N ALA A 302 37.68 20.49 -5.61
CA ALA A 302 37.95 20.73 -4.18
C ALA A 302 38.94 21.87 -3.91
N LYS A 303 39.84 22.19 -4.85
CA LYS A 303 40.86 23.24 -4.67
C LYS A 303 40.36 24.65 -5.01
N SER A 304 39.42 24.79 -5.95
CA SER A 304 38.82 26.08 -6.33
C SER A 304 37.87 26.67 -5.29
N ARG A 305 37.51 25.94 -4.23
CA ARG A 305 36.73 26.45 -3.08
C ARG A 305 37.57 27.18 -2.02
N LYS A 306 38.88 27.35 -2.25
CA LYS A 306 39.81 28.06 -1.35
C LYS A 306 40.52 29.26 -1.99
N ALA A 307 40.24 29.57 -3.26
CA ALA A 307 40.70 30.79 -3.90
C ALA A 307 39.56 31.83 -3.83
N GLY A 308 39.87 33.05 -3.40
CA GLY A 308 38.88 34.12 -3.26
C GLY A 308 38.34 34.62 -4.60
N LEU A 309 37.32 35.50 -4.54
CA LEU A 309 36.59 36.03 -5.70
C LEU A 309 37.51 36.53 -6.83
N GLN A 310 38.61 37.20 -6.47
CA GLN A 310 39.62 37.72 -7.40
C GLN A 310 40.13 36.65 -8.37
N ALA A 311 40.52 35.48 -7.86
CA ALA A 311 41.10 34.40 -8.67
C ALA A 311 40.08 33.71 -9.59
N LEU A 312 38.77 33.86 -9.32
CA LEU A 312 37.71 33.44 -10.22
C LEU A 312 37.50 34.46 -11.36
N LEU A 313 37.65 35.75 -11.06
CA LEU A 313 37.61 36.82 -12.07
C LEU A 313 38.82 36.75 -13.01
N ASP A 314 40.03 36.50 -12.49
CA ASP A 314 41.23 36.33 -13.31
C ASP A 314 41.10 35.14 -14.28
N HIS A 315 40.54 34.02 -13.82
CA HIS A 315 40.26 32.86 -14.66
C HIS A 315 39.16 33.11 -15.70
N ALA A 316 38.16 33.93 -15.38
CA ALA A 316 37.08 34.32 -16.30
C ALA A 316 37.52 35.37 -17.32
N ASN A 317 38.52 36.20 -16.99
CA ASN A 317 39.13 37.16 -17.91
C ASN A 317 40.16 36.46 -18.83
N ALA A 318 40.90 35.47 -18.32
CA ALA A 318 41.80 34.65 -19.12
C ALA A 318 41.08 33.89 -20.25
N SER A 319 39.80 33.52 -20.07
CA SER A 319 39.00 32.89 -21.14
C SER A 319 38.37 33.87 -22.14
N ARG A 320 38.61 35.18 -22.03
CA ARG A 320 38.11 36.20 -22.99
C ARG A 320 39.13 36.60 -24.05
N ASN A 321 40.41 36.27 -23.87
CA ASN A 321 41.48 36.76 -24.75
C ASN A 321 41.80 35.83 -25.93
N SER A 322 40.80 35.13 -26.47
CA SER A 322 40.95 34.26 -27.64
C SER A 322 39.77 34.37 -28.61
N GLY A 323 39.81 35.40 -29.46
CA GLY A 323 39.21 35.38 -30.80
C GLY A 323 37.74 35.82 -30.93
N LEU A 324 37.56 37.01 -31.53
CA LEU A 324 36.52 37.36 -32.51
C LEU A 324 35.04 37.07 -32.16
N GLY A 325 34.28 38.13 -31.83
CA GLY A 325 32.82 38.09 -31.88
C GLY A 325 32.13 39.15 -31.01
N LEU A 326 31.72 40.26 -31.64
CA LEU A 326 30.83 41.33 -31.15
C LEU A 326 30.09 41.03 -29.82
N GLY A 327 30.56 41.62 -28.72
CA GLY A 327 29.89 41.58 -27.42
C GLY A 327 29.76 42.97 -26.82
N LEU A 328 28.58 43.59 -26.99
CA LEU A 328 28.24 44.85 -26.31
C LEU A 328 28.32 44.64 -24.79
N SER A 329 29.15 45.43 -24.13
CA SER A 329 29.36 45.33 -22.68
C SER A 329 28.44 46.29 -21.93
N LEU A 330 28.02 45.93 -20.73
CA LEU A 330 27.10 46.74 -19.91
C LEU A 330 27.71 48.12 -19.52
N ALA A 331 29.03 48.31 -19.65
CA ALA A 331 29.68 49.60 -19.47
C ALA A 331 29.36 50.62 -20.59
N ASP A 332 29.06 50.17 -21.81
CA ASP A 332 28.77 51.03 -22.98
C ASP A 332 27.42 51.76 -22.85
N PHE A 333 26.57 51.32 -21.92
CA PHE A 333 25.23 51.88 -21.69
C PHE A 333 25.15 52.82 -20.48
N MET A 334 26.29 53.18 -19.87
CA MET A 334 26.36 54.11 -18.73
C MET A 334 27.16 55.38 -18.98
N GLU A 335 27.73 55.59 -20.17
CA GLU A 335 28.23 56.92 -20.56
C GLU A 335 27.08 57.82 -20.99
N LYS A 336 26.68 58.68 -20.05
CA LYS A 336 25.58 59.63 -20.19
C LYS A 336 26.05 60.92 -20.86
N LYS A 337 25.53 61.22 -22.05
CA LYS A 337 25.41 62.58 -22.59
C LYS A 337 24.13 62.73 -23.39
#